data_AF-A0A819WMQ5-F1
#
_entry.id   AF-A0A819WMQ5-F1
#
_cell.length_a   1.000
_cell.length_b   1.000
_cell.length_c   1.000
_cell.angle_alpha   90.00
_cell.angle_beta   90.00
_cell.angle_gamma   90.00
#
_symmetry.space_group_name_H-M   'P 1'
#
loop_
_entity.id
_entity.type
_entity.pdbx_description
1 polymer ?
#
loop_
_entity_poly.entity_id
_entity_poly.type
_entity_poly.pdbx_seq_one_letter_code
_entity_poly.pdbx_strand_id
1 'polypeptide(L)'
;TEGDSHQSEIEILRNQIVSLRNANEENVRRITELDSQKLVFEQENTEKDQQLIERDEKIQELQLTLKQTQESGTKLRKALHKMKESMTNNEQTRNQESEVRLRIVTEEYEQKLKEQEAEYSANLKSITKEMNSQMEEKEEQFSQQFQELINKSYQNENTLKQKIIETEQRASIAEEQLKEKQTDPNLIQELENQINNLQTQLESFNNRQNIPIQTSDHATQTNTEDSKLNSSRTNANDTLHSHIVESTELDYLKRTILAYMTGTDRMTMIKVICALLRYSDDEKSLIIDHEKHRPNSWLNSSR
;
A
#
# COMPACT_ATOMS: atom_id res chain seq x y z
N THR A 1 125.77 61.86 72.63
CA THR A 1 124.31 62.07 72.73
C THR A 1 123.66 62.35 71.38
N GLU A 2 124.36 62.83 70.35
CA GLU A 2 123.79 62.96 68.98
C GLU A 2 123.71 61.64 68.19
N GLY A 3 124.63 60.69 68.42
CA GLY A 3 124.64 59.39 67.72
C GLY A 3 123.42 58.48 68.01
N ASP A 4 122.91 58.48 69.25
CA ASP A 4 121.73 57.67 69.63
C ASP A 4 120.42 58.23 69.05
N SER A 5 120.35 59.54 68.78
CA SER A 5 119.18 60.18 68.18
C SER A 5 119.03 59.78 66.70
N HIS A 6 120.14 59.76 65.95
CA HIS A 6 120.13 59.31 64.55
C HIS A 6 119.85 57.82 64.42
N GLN A 7 120.31 57.00 65.37
CA GLN A 7 120.02 55.56 65.40
C GLN A 7 118.51 55.29 65.60
N SER A 8 117.86 56.06 66.49
CA SER A 8 116.41 55.99 66.73
C SER A 8 115.59 56.41 65.50
N GLU A 9 116.01 57.48 64.82
CA GLU A 9 115.35 57.97 63.60
C GLU A 9 115.47 56.97 62.44
N ILE A 10 116.64 56.34 62.28
CA ILE A 10 116.85 55.26 61.30
C ILE A 10 115.92 54.08 61.58
N GLU A 11 115.72 53.71 62.85
CA GLU A 11 114.84 52.59 63.22
C GLU A 11 113.36 52.91 62.98
N ILE A 12 112.93 54.15 63.26
CA ILE A 12 111.58 54.64 62.92
C ILE A 12 111.36 54.58 61.41
N LEU A 13 112.30 55.07 60.61
CA LEU A 13 112.22 55.03 59.15
C LEU A 13 112.20 53.59 58.62
N ARG A 14 112.98 52.67 59.19
CA ARG A 14 112.93 51.24 58.85
C ARG A 14 111.56 50.63 59.11
N ASN A 15 110.98 50.89 60.29
CA ASN A 15 109.65 50.42 60.64
C ASN A 15 108.58 51.00 59.70
N GLN A 16 108.72 52.26 59.31
CA GLN A 16 107.83 52.90 58.34
C GLN A 16 107.97 52.27 56.94
N ILE A 17 109.19 51.97 56.48
CA ILE A 17 109.45 51.29 55.20
C ILE A 17 108.81 49.90 55.20
N VAL A 18 108.95 49.12 56.29
CA VAL A 18 108.34 47.79 56.41
C VAL A 18 106.81 47.89 56.39
N SER A 19 106.23 48.85 57.12
CA SER A 19 104.78 49.08 57.11
C SER A 19 104.25 49.45 55.72
N LEU A 20 104.93 50.37 55.02
CA LEU A 20 104.58 50.76 53.66
C LEU A 20 104.71 49.60 52.67
N ARG A 21 105.75 48.78 52.83
CA ARG A 21 105.94 47.57 52.01
C ARG A 21 104.79 46.59 52.21
N ASN A 22 104.42 46.29 53.46
CA ASN A 22 103.31 45.39 53.76
C ASN A 22 101.98 45.94 53.22
N ALA A 23 101.72 47.24 53.36
CA ALA A 23 100.55 47.89 52.80
C ALA A 23 100.53 47.82 51.26
N ASN A 24 101.69 47.98 50.62
CA ASN A 24 101.81 47.85 49.16
C ASN A 24 101.59 46.39 48.70
N GLU A 25 102.15 45.41 49.40
CA GLU A 25 101.93 43.98 49.12
C GLU A 25 100.45 43.61 49.25
N GLU A 26 99.76 44.12 50.27
CA GLU A 26 98.31 43.93 50.44
C GLU A 26 97.49 44.63 49.36
N ASN A 27 97.85 45.86 48.97
CA ASN A 27 97.21 46.56 47.86
C ASN A 27 97.38 45.79 46.54
N VAL A 28 98.55 45.21 46.28
CA VAL A 28 98.80 44.39 45.09
C VAL A 28 97.93 43.14 45.09
N ARG A 29 97.77 42.47 46.25
CA ARG A 29 96.84 41.33 46.38
C ARG A 29 95.41 41.74 46.08
N ARG A 30 94.95 42.87 46.65
CA ARG A 30 93.61 43.40 46.42
C ARG A 30 93.38 43.79 44.96
N ILE A 31 94.35 44.39 44.30
CA ILE A 31 94.28 44.69 42.85
C ILE A 31 94.13 43.40 42.06
N THR A 32 94.94 42.38 42.36
CA THR A 32 94.89 41.08 41.68
C THR A 32 93.53 40.39 41.87
N GLU A 33 92.97 40.45 43.08
CA GLU A 33 91.64 39.90 43.38
C GLU A 33 90.54 40.66 42.61
N LEU A 34 90.58 41.99 42.60
CA LEU A 34 89.62 42.82 41.87
C LEU A 34 89.70 42.57 40.36
N ASP A 35 90.91 42.41 39.81
CA ASP A 35 91.11 42.08 38.39
C ASP A 35 90.52 40.70 38.06
N SER A 36 90.70 39.71 38.94
CA SER A 36 90.09 38.39 38.77
C SER A 36 88.56 38.45 38.84
N GLN A 37 87.99 39.21 39.78
CA GLN A 37 86.53 39.39 39.89
C GLN A 37 85.97 40.09 38.65
N LYS A 38 86.67 41.14 38.18
CA LYS A 38 86.30 41.86 36.96
C LYS A 38 86.25 40.92 35.75
N LEU A 39 87.24 40.06 35.58
CA LEU A 39 87.27 39.08 34.50
C LEU A 39 86.08 38.11 34.54
N VAL A 40 85.72 37.63 35.74
CA VAL A 40 84.54 36.75 35.92
C VAL A 40 83.25 37.49 35.55
N PHE A 41 83.10 38.74 35.96
CA PHE A 41 81.91 39.54 35.58
C PHE A 41 81.84 39.84 34.08
N GLU A 42 82.99 40.07 33.42
CA GLU A 42 83.03 40.25 31.95
C GLU A 42 82.62 38.96 31.21
N GLN A 43 83.03 37.79 31.71
CA GLN A 43 82.59 36.49 31.16
C GLN A 43 81.09 36.28 31.37
N GLU A 44 80.58 36.50 32.59
CA GLU A 44 79.15 36.34 32.89
C GLU A 44 78.28 37.28 32.04
N ASN A 45 78.72 38.52 31.81
CA ASN A 45 78.02 39.46 30.93
C ASN A 45 78.01 38.96 29.48
N THR A 46 79.13 38.44 28.98
CA THR A 46 79.22 37.88 27.63
C THR A 46 78.28 36.67 27.46
N GLU A 47 78.22 35.79 28.45
CA GLU A 47 77.29 34.64 28.45
C GLU A 47 75.82 35.09 28.47
N LYS A 48 75.48 36.10 29.29
CA LYS A 48 74.13 36.66 29.32
C LYS A 48 73.74 37.32 28.01
N ASP A 49 74.67 38.06 27.38
CA ASP A 49 74.44 38.68 26.08
C ASP A 49 74.20 37.61 25.00
N GLN A 50 74.94 36.51 25.01
CA GLN A 50 74.72 35.39 24.11
C GLN A 50 73.36 34.73 24.35
N GLN A 51 72.97 34.50 25.61
CA GLN A 51 71.64 33.98 25.94
C GLN A 51 70.50 34.91 25.49
N LEU A 52 70.70 36.24 25.55
CA LEU A 52 69.72 37.21 25.06
C LEU A 52 69.57 37.11 23.53
N ILE A 53 70.68 37.01 22.80
CA ILE A 53 70.67 36.82 21.34
C ILE A 53 69.90 35.53 20.97
N GLU A 54 70.21 34.40 21.60
CA GLU A 54 69.53 33.13 21.34
C GLU A 54 68.02 33.21 21.63
N ARG A 55 67.63 33.92 22.69
CA ARG A 55 66.22 34.14 23.02
C ARG A 55 65.53 35.02 21.98
N ASP A 56 66.18 36.06 21.49
CA ASP A 56 65.64 36.94 20.46
C ASP A 56 65.46 36.21 19.13
N GLU A 57 66.43 35.39 18.73
CA GLU A 57 66.31 34.51 17.56
C GLU A 57 65.13 33.55 17.72
N LYS A 58 64.96 32.96 18.90
CA LYS A 58 63.84 32.06 19.17
C LYS A 58 62.49 32.77 19.12
N ILE A 59 62.42 33.99 19.64
CA ILE A 59 61.21 34.82 19.57
C ILE A 59 60.85 35.11 18.11
N GLN A 60 61.82 35.46 17.27
CA GLN A 60 61.58 35.72 15.84
C GLN A 60 61.07 34.47 15.11
N GLU A 61 61.66 33.29 15.36
CA GLU A 61 61.21 32.02 14.79
C GLU A 61 59.76 31.69 15.19
N LEU A 62 59.42 31.89 16.46
CA LEU A 62 58.07 31.66 16.97
C LEU A 62 57.06 32.65 16.38
N GLN A 63 57.43 33.91 16.21
CA GLN A 63 56.58 34.91 15.54
C GLN A 63 56.31 34.55 14.08
N LEU A 64 57.32 34.06 13.36
CA LEU A 64 57.15 33.60 11.98
C LEU A 64 56.21 32.40 11.91
N THR A 65 56.41 31.41 12.79
CA THR A 65 55.58 30.21 12.86
C THR A 65 54.12 30.54 13.20
N LEU A 66 53.91 31.48 14.13
CA LEU A 66 52.59 31.98 14.49
C LEU A 66 51.89 32.62 13.29
N LYS A 67 52.60 33.48 12.54
CA LYS A 67 52.06 34.13 11.34
C LYS A 67 51.67 33.11 10.27
N GLN A 68 52.53 32.13 9.99
CA GLN A 68 52.23 31.05 9.04
C GLN A 68 51.01 30.22 9.47
N THR A 69 50.90 29.93 10.76
CA THR A 69 49.75 29.19 11.33
C THR A 69 48.45 30.00 11.25
N GLN A 70 48.53 31.32 11.46
CA GLN A 70 47.37 32.21 11.28
C GLN A 70 46.94 32.26 9.81
N GLU A 71 47.88 32.38 8.88
CA GLU A 71 47.60 32.36 7.45
C GLU A 71 46.97 31.04 6.99
N SER A 72 47.52 29.90 7.41
CA SER A 72 46.95 28.58 7.11
C SER A 72 45.55 28.42 7.71
N GLY A 73 45.34 28.89 8.94
CA GLY A 73 44.04 28.93 9.59
C GLY A 73 43.00 29.77 8.83
N THR A 74 43.38 30.92 8.29
CA THR A 74 42.47 31.74 7.46
C THR A 74 42.13 31.06 6.13
N LYS A 75 43.10 30.41 5.48
CA LYS A 75 42.88 29.63 4.25
C LYS A 75 41.91 28.47 4.50
N LEU A 76 42.09 27.75 5.61
CA LEU A 76 41.19 26.65 5.99
C LEU A 76 39.76 27.16 6.26
N ARG A 77 39.60 28.28 6.99
CA ARG A 77 38.27 28.88 7.22
C ARG A 77 37.59 29.28 5.90
N LYS A 78 38.33 29.85 4.95
CA LYS A 78 37.79 30.18 3.62
C LYS A 78 37.40 28.94 2.82
N ALA A 79 38.20 27.87 2.88
CA ALA A 79 37.88 26.60 2.22
C ALA A 79 36.63 25.94 2.81
N LEU A 80 36.51 25.92 4.15
CA LEU A 80 35.32 25.42 4.83
C LEU A 80 34.07 26.22 4.46
N HIS A 81 34.18 27.55 4.37
CA HIS A 81 33.06 28.40 3.97
C HIS A 81 32.60 28.09 2.53
N LYS A 82 33.53 28.02 1.57
CA LYS A 82 33.23 27.64 0.19
C LYS A 82 32.60 26.25 0.08
N MET A 83 33.11 25.29 0.85
CA MET A 83 32.56 23.93 0.88
C MET A 83 31.12 23.93 1.41
N LYS A 84 30.85 24.68 2.49
CA LYS A 84 29.51 24.85 3.05
C LYS A 84 28.55 25.45 2.03
N GLU A 85 28.94 26.55 1.37
CA GLU A 85 28.13 27.18 0.31
C GLU A 85 27.83 26.21 -0.84
N SER A 86 28.84 25.46 -1.30
CA SER A 86 28.67 24.48 -2.37
C SER A 86 27.69 23.36 -2.00
N MET A 87 27.74 22.88 -0.75
CA MET A 87 26.81 21.85 -0.27
C MET A 87 25.39 22.40 -0.17
N THR A 88 25.20 23.59 0.40
CA THR A 88 23.88 24.22 0.51
C THR A 88 23.27 24.49 -0.87
N ASN A 89 24.06 25.01 -1.81
CA ASN A 89 23.57 25.25 -3.17
C ASN A 89 23.21 23.94 -3.89
N ASN A 90 24.03 22.90 -3.76
CA ASN A 90 23.76 21.60 -4.37
C ASN A 90 22.50 20.94 -3.78
N GLU A 91 22.32 21.01 -2.46
CA GLU A 91 21.11 20.54 -1.80
C GLU A 91 19.86 21.29 -2.27
N GLN A 92 19.95 22.62 -2.39
CA GLN A 92 18.86 23.44 -2.91
C GLN A 92 18.51 23.08 -4.36
N THR A 93 19.50 22.92 -5.24
CA THR A 93 19.28 22.50 -6.64
C THR A 93 18.65 21.11 -6.70
N ARG A 94 19.16 20.15 -5.92
CA ARG A 94 18.61 18.78 -5.87
C ARG A 94 17.16 18.78 -5.39
N ASN A 95 16.81 19.61 -4.40
CA ASN A 95 15.46 19.74 -3.91
C ASN A 95 14.53 20.33 -4.98
N GLN A 96 14.97 21.37 -5.69
CA GLN A 96 14.20 21.94 -6.80
C GLN A 96 13.98 20.93 -7.93
N GLU A 97 15.02 20.18 -8.33
CA GLU A 97 14.89 19.13 -9.33
C GLU A 97 13.92 18.03 -8.89
N SER A 98 13.98 17.63 -7.61
CA SER A 98 13.07 16.64 -7.04
C SER A 98 11.63 17.14 -7.03
N GLU A 99 11.40 18.41 -6.69
CA GLU A 99 10.07 19.01 -6.66
C GLU A 99 9.45 19.08 -8.06
N VAL A 100 10.24 19.47 -9.06
CA VAL A 100 9.81 19.49 -10.47
C VAL A 100 9.46 18.08 -10.95
N ARG A 101 10.30 17.07 -10.65
CA ARG A 101 10.01 15.68 -11.01
C ARG A 101 8.74 15.17 -10.35
N LEU A 102 8.57 15.46 -9.06
CA LEU A 102 7.37 15.06 -8.33
C LEU A 102 6.12 15.70 -8.94
N ARG A 103 6.20 16.97 -9.33
CA ARG A 103 5.09 17.67 -10.00
C ARG A 103 4.73 17.01 -11.34
N ILE A 104 5.71 16.73 -12.19
CA ILE A 104 5.49 16.06 -13.48
C ILE A 104 4.82 14.70 -13.29
N VAL A 105 5.37 13.87 -12.40
CA VAL A 105 4.79 12.54 -12.12
C VAL A 105 3.36 12.67 -11.59
N THR A 106 3.11 13.63 -10.70
CA THR A 106 1.76 13.88 -10.16
C THR A 106 0.77 14.27 -11.26
N GLU A 107 1.16 15.18 -12.15
CA GLU A 107 0.33 15.64 -13.28
C GLU A 107 0.05 14.48 -14.26
N GLU A 108 1.05 13.66 -14.58
CA GLU A 108 0.88 12.47 -15.43
C GLU A 108 -0.09 11.45 -14.83
N TYR A 109 0.02 11.18 -13.52
CA TYR A 109 -0.91 10.28 -12.82
C TYR A 109 -2.33 10.84 -12.80
N GLU A 110 -2.49 12.14 -12.53
CA GLU A 110 -3.80 12.79 -12.53
C GLU A 110 -4.44 12.75 -13.92
N GLN A 111 -3.67 13.02 -14.96
CA GLN A 111 -4.14 12.94 -16.34
C GLN A 111 -4.57 11.52 -16.70
N LYS A 112 -3.75 10.52 -16.40
CA LYS A 112 -4.06 9.12 -16.69
C LYS A 112 -5.32 8.65 -15.95
N LEU A 113 -5.54 9.12 -14.73
CA LEU A 113 -6.76 8.83 -13.97
C LEU A 113 -7.99 9.45 -14.65
N LYS A 114 -7.91 10.72 -15.08
CA LYS A 114 -9.00 11.40 -15.80
C LYS A 114 -9.33 10.70 -17.12
N GLU A 115 -8.31 10.28 -17.88
CA GLU A 115 -8.49 9.54 -19.14
C GLU A 115 -9.20 8.21 -18.89
N GLN A 116 -8.78 7.47 -17.86
CA GLN A 116 -9.40 6.19 -17.49
C GLN A 116 -10.86 6.36 -17.02
N GLU A 117 -11.15 7.40 -16.23
CA GLU A 117 -12.53 7.72 -15.82
C GLU A 117 -13.41 8.09 -17.01
N ALA A 118 -12.89 8.87 -17.96
CA ALA A 118 -13.59 9.23 -19.18
C ALA A 118 -13.88 7.99 -20.05
N GLU A 119 -12.92 7.08 -20.19
CA GLU A 119 -13.07 5.84 -20.93
C GLU A 119 -14.14 4.94 -20.31
N TYR A 120 -14.08 4.70 -18.99
CA TYR A 120 -15.11 3.91 -18.32
C TYR A 120 -16.50 4.54 -18.42
N SER A 121 -16.60 5.87 -18.29
CA SER A 121 -17.86 6.60 -18.45
C SER A 121 -18.43 6.45 -19.87
N ALA A 122 -17.58 6.55 -20.90
CA ALA A 122 -17.99 6.34 -22.29
C ALA A 122 -18.44 4.90 -22.54
N ASN A 123 -17.69 3.91 -22.03
CA ASN A 123 -18.03 2.50 -22.15
C ASN A 123 -19.36 2.17 -21.46
N LEU A 124 -19.59 2.68 -20.25
CA LEU A 124 -20.86 2.50 -19.54
C LEU A 124 -22.04 3.12 -20.28
N LYS A 125 -21.87 4.31 -20.88
CA LYS A 125 -22.90 4.94 -21.73
C LYS A 125 -23.19 4.10 -22.96
N SER A 126 -22.16 3.55 -23.59
CA SER A 126 -22.32 2.67 -24.77
C SER A 126 -23.07 1.38 -24.41
N ILE A 127 -22.69 0.71 -23.32
CA ILE A 127 -23.36 -0.51 -22.85
C ILE A 127 -24.81 -0.23 -22.50
N THR A 128 -25.08 0.86 -21.78
CA THR A 128 -26.45 1.26 -21.42
C THR A 128 -27.30 1.49 -22.66
N LYS A 129 -26.76 2.18 -23.68
CA LYS A 129 -27.46 2.43 -24.94
C LYS A 129 -27.78 1.14 -25.68
N GLU A 130 -26.80 0.24 -25.81
CA GLU A 130 -26.97 -1.06 -26.45
C GLU A 130 -28.04 -1.91 -25.74
N MET A 131 -27.98 -1.98 -24.41
CA MET A 131 -28.95 -2.73 -23.62
C MET A 131 -30.37 -2.17 -23.76
N ASN A 132 -30.51 -0.84 -23.79
CA ASN A 132 -31.81 -0.20 -24.03
C ASN A 132 -32.35 -0.52 -25.42
N SER A 133 -31.51 -0.46 -26.47
CA SER A 133 -31.94 -0.81 -27.82
C SER A 133 -32.36 -2.28 -27.94
N GLN A 134 -31.64 -3.21 -27.30
CA GLN A 134 -32.04 -4.62 -27.26
C GLN A 134 -33.36 -4.84 -26.49
N MET A 135 -33.59 -4.06 -25.43
CA MET A 135 -34.82 -4.11 -24.65
C MET A 135 -36.01 -3.61 -25.47
N GLU A 136 -35.86 -2.47 -26.15
CA GLU A 136 -36.87 -1.91 -27.07
C GLU A 136 -37.22 -2.90 -28.19
N GLU A 137 -36.22 -3.52 -28.81
CA GLU A 137 -36.43 -4.53 -29.86
C GLU A 137 -37.21 -5.75 -29.32
N LYS A 138 -36.86 -6.23 -28.12
CA LYS A 138 -37.55 -7.36 -27.50
C LYS A 138 -38.99 -7.01 -27.12
N GLU A 139 -39.22 -5.80 -26.60
CA GLU A 139 -40.56 -5.32 -26.29
C GLU A 139 -41.42 -5.22 -27.56
N GLU A 140 -40.86 -4.72 -28.66
CA GLU A 140 -41.56 -4.68 -29.94
C GLU A 140 -41.88 -6.08 -30.47
N GLN A 141 -40.92 -7.02 -30.43
CA GLN A 141 -41.14 -8.42 -30.80
C GLN A 141 -42.25 -9.06 -29.98
N PHE A 142 -42.27 -8.85 -28.66
CA PHE A 142 -43.32 -9.38 -27.79
C PHE A 142 -44.68 -8.75 -28.10
N SER A 143 -44.73 -7.44 -28.32
CA SER A 143 -45.96 -6.73 -28.69
C SER A 143 -46.53 -7.25 -30.01
N GLN A 144 -45.68 -7.46 -31.02
CA GLN A 144 -46.08 -8.05 -32.30
C GLN A 144 -46.63 -9.48 -32.12
N GLN A 145 -45.92 -10.35 -31.40
CA GLN A 145 -46.38 -11.72 -31.12
C GLN A 145 -47.71 -11.75 -30.37
N PHE A 146 -47.89 -10.87 -29.39
CA PHE A 146 -49.12 -10.73 -28.64
C PHE A 146 -50.28 -10.30 -29.55
N GLN A 147 -50.05 -9.34 -30.43
CA GLN A 147 -51.05 -8.87 -31.37
C GLN A 147 -51.44 -9.94 -32.41
N GLU A 148 -50.47 -10.73 -32.87
CA GLU A 148 -50.76 -11.90 -33.72
C GLU A 148 -51.63 -12.95 -33.01
N LEU A 149 -51.35 -13.23 -31.73
CA LEU A 149 -52.15 -14.15 -30.92
C LEU A 149 -53.60 -13.67 -30.79
N ILE A 150 -53.79 -12.37 -30.54
CA ILE A 150 -55.11 -11.73 -30.50
C ILE A 150 -55.82 -11.90 -31.85
N ASN A 151 -55.15 -11.57 -32.95
CA ASN A 151 -55.74 -11.68 -34.30
C ASN A 151 -56.10 -13.13 -34.66
N LYS A 152 -55.23 -14.09 -34.35
CA LYS A 152 -55.50 -15.53 -34.53
C LYS A 152 -56.69 -15.99 -33.69
N SER A 153 -56.82 -15.49 -32.46
CA SER A 153 -57.97 -15.78 -31.59
C SER A 153 -59.27 -15.28 -32.23
N TYR A 154 -59.32 -14.04 -32.71
CA TYR A 154 -60.49 -13.49 -33.40
C TYR A 154 -60.83 -14.23 -34.69
N GLN A 155 -59.83 -14.60 -35.50
CA GLN A 155 -60.05 -15.40 -36.71
C GLN A 155 -60.63 -16.78 -36.38
N ASN A 156 -60.10 -17.43 -35.35
CA ASN A 156 -60.62 -18.72 -34.88
C ASN A 156 -62.05 -18.60 -34.36
N GLU A 157 -62.37 -17.56 -33.59
CA GLU A 157 -63.73 -17.29 -33.10
C GLU A 157 -64.71 -17.10 -34.27
N ASN A 158 -64.33 -16.31 -35.28
CA ASN A 158 -65.13 -16.11 -36.48
C ASN A 158 -65.32 -17.40 -37.28
N THR A 159 -64.25 -18.19 -37.42
CA THR A 159 -64.33 -19.51 -38.09
C THR A 159 -65.25 -20.46 -37.33
N LEU A 160 -65.23 -20.42 -36.01
CA LEU A 160 -66.12 -21.22 -35.16
C LEU A 160 -67.58 -20.79 -35.33
N LYS A 161 -67.85 -19.48 -35.31
CA LYS A 161 -69.19 -18.93 -35.59
C LYS A 161 -69.71 -19.36 -36.96
N GLN A 162 -68.85 -19.30 -37.98
CA GLN A 162 -69.20 -19.75 -39.34
C GLN A 162 -69.55 -21.23 -39.37
N LYS A 163 -68.73 -22.08 -38.74
CA LYS A 163 -69.02 -23.52 -38.63
C LYS A 163 -70.33 -23.80 -37.90
N ILE A 164 -70.64 -23.05 -36.84
CA ILE A 164 -71.91 -23.18 -36.10
C ILE A 164 -73.09 -22.89 -37.04
N ILE A 165 -73.04 -21.78 -37.78
CA ILE A 165 -74.09 -21.42 -38.76
C ILE A 165 -74.25 -22.51 -39.83
N GLU A 166 -73.14 -23.02 -40.38
CA GLU A 166 -73.17 -24.10 -41.36
C GLU A 166 -73.78 -25.39 -40.78
N THR A 167 -73.45 -25.74 -39.53
CA THR A 167 -74.06 -26.89 -38.86
C THR A 167 -75.55 -26.69 -38.57
N GLU A 168 -75.97 -25.49 -38.18
CA GLU A 168 -77.39 -25.16 -37.98
C GLU A 168 -78.17 -25.25 -39.31
N GLN A 169 -77.60 -24.74 -40.40
CA GLN A 169 -78.20 -24.87 -41.74
C GLN A 169 -78.32 -26.33 -42.18
N ARG A 170 -77.26 -27.13 -41.98
CA ARG A 170 -77.30 -28.58 -42.27
C ARG A 170 -78.34 -29.30 -41.42
N ALA A 171 -78.46 -28.95 -40.14
CA ALA A 171 -79.49 -29.50 -39.26
C ALA A 171 -80.90 -29.14 -39.76
N SER A 172 -81.13 -27.88 -40.17
CA SER A 172 -82.41 -27.45 -40.72
C SER A 172 -82.78 -28.18 -42.02
N ILE A 173 -81.82 -28.41 -42.93
CA ILE A 173 -82.05 -29.18 -44.16
C ILE A 173 -82.32 -30.66 -43.83
N ALA A 174 -81.60 -31.23 -42.87
CA ALA A 174 -81.82 -32.60 -42.43
C ALA A 174 -83.21 -32.78 -41.81
N GLU A 175 -83.68 -31.81 -41.01
CA GLU A 175 -85.05 -31.80 -40.48
C GLU A 175 -86.11 -31.70 -41.59
N GLU A 176 -85.86 -30.89 -42.62
CA GLU A 176 -86.77 -30.74 -43.76
C GLU A 176 -86.86 -32.03 -44.60
N GLN A 177 -85.73 -32.68 -44.87
CA GLN A 177 -85.70 -34.01 -45.52
C GLN A 177 -86.35 -35.11 -44.68
N LEU A 178 -86.32 -34.99 -43.34
CA LEU A 178 -87.00 -35.92 -42.45
C LEU A 178 -88.53 -35.76 -42.53
N LYS A 179 -89.02 -34.52 -42.68
CA LYS A 179 -90.45 -34.22 -42.89
C LYS A 179 -90.93 -34.68 -44.27
N GLU A 180 -90.10 -34.56 -45.30
CA GLU A 180 -90.42 -35.01 -46.66
C GLU A 180 -90.48 -36.56 -46.75
N LYS A 181 -89.67 -37.29 -45.97
CA LYS A 181 -89.78 -38.76 -45.84
C LYS A 181 -90.95 -39.24 -44.99
N GLN A 182 -91.66 -38.36 -44.28
CA GLN A 182 -92.86 -38.70 -43.48
C GLN A 182 -94.18 -38.53 -44.25
N THR A 183 -94.14 -38.18 -45.55
CA THR A 183 -95.33 -38.01 -46.40
C THR A 183 -95.45 -39.08 -47.49
N ASP A 184 -95.19 -40.35 -47.16
CA ASP A 184 -95.54 -41.48 -48.02
C ASP A 184 -96.77 -42.21 -47.42
N PRO A 185 -98.01 -41.94 -47.89
CA PRO A 185 -99.24 -42.44 -47.28
C PRO A 185 -99.38 -43.97 -47.32
N ASN A 186 -98.59 -44.66 -48.16
CA ASN A 186 -98.57 -46.13 -48.20
C ASN A 186 -97.78 -46.76 -47.04
N LEU A 187 -96.74 -46.08 -46.51
CA LEU A 187 -95.94 -46.62 -45.41
C LEU A 187 -96.68 -46.51 -44.06
N ILE A 188 -97.52 -45.48 -43.91
CA ILE A 188 -98.37 -45.30 -42.72
C ILE A 188 -99.41 -46.43 -42.64
N GLN A 189 -100.00 -46.83 -43.77
CA GLN A 189 -101.01 -47.89 -43.80
C GLN A 189 -100.40 -49.29 -43.60
N GLU A 190 -99.16 -49.53 -44.06
CA GLU A 190 -98.37 -50.74 -43.77
C GLU A 190 -97.99 -50.83 -42.28
N LEU A 191 -97.58 -49.70 -41.67
CA LEU A 191 -97.25 -49.61 -40.25
C LEU A 191 -98.50 -49.77 -39.37
N GLU A 192 -99.65 -49.24 -39.74
CA GLU A 192 -100.92 -49.47 -39.02
C GLU A 192 -101.34 -50.94 -39.08
N ASN A 193 -101.14 -51.62 -40.22
CA ASN A 193 -101.37 -53.05 -40.34
C ASN A 193 -100.38 -53.87 -39.50
N GLN A 194 -99.10 -53.48 -39.44
CA GLN A 194 -98.11 -54.12 -38.57
C GLN A 194 -98.38 -53.85 -37.08
N ILE A 195 -98.85 -52.65 -36.71
CA ILE A 195 -99.24 -52.32 -35.34
C ILE A 195 -100.46 -53.14 -34.92
N ASN A 196 -101.48 -53.29 -35.77
CA ASN A 196 -102.62 -54.16 -35.48
C ASN A 196 -102.20 -55.63 -35.33
N ASN A 197 -101.27 -56.10 -36.17
CA ASN A 197 -100.76 -57.47 -36.10
C ASN A 197 -99.90 -57.70 -34.83
N LEU A 198 -99.09 -56.70 -34.45
CA LEU A 198 -98.31 -56.72 -33.21
C LEU A 198 -99.17 -56.53 -31.96
N GLN A 199 -100.29 -55.79 -32.02
CA GLN A 199 -101.28 -55.69 -30.95
C GLN A 199 -102.04 -57.01 -30.76
N THR A 200 -102.38 -57.69 -31.86
CA THR A 200 -102.98 -59.04 -31.81
C THR A 200 -101.99 -60.06 -31.24
N GLN A 201 -100.69 -59.93 -31.59
CA GLN A 201 -99.64 -60.73 -30.97
C GLN A 201 -99.41 -60.38 -29.50
N LEU A 202 -99.46 -59.09 -29.11
CA LEU A 202 -99.35 -58.66 -27.71
C LEU A 202 -100.54 -59.14 -26.87
N GLU A 203 -101.76 -59.13 -27.37
CA GLU A 203 -102.93 -59.70 -26.66
C GLU A 203 -102.79 -61.21 -26.46
N SER A 204 -102.13 -61.92 -27.38
CA SER A 204 -101.81 -63.35 -27.22
C SER A 204 -100.63 -63.61 -26.28
N PHE A 205 -99.68 -62.66 -26.15
CA PHE A 205 -98.49 -62.78 -25.31
C PHE A 205 -98.70 -62.27 -23.86
N ASN A 206 -99.63 -61.33 -23.65
CA ASN A 206 -99.94 -60.76 -22.33
C ASN A 206 -100.76 -61.70 -21.42
N ASN A 207 -101.19 -62.86 -21.92
CA ASN A 207 -101.75 -63.96 -21.12
C ASN A 207 -100.68 -64.95 -20.61
N ARG A 208 -99.39 -64.71 -20.89
CA ARG A 208 -98.27 -65.53 -20.41
C ARG A 208 -97.04 -64.66 -20.12
N GLN A 209 -97.07 -63.90 -19.03
CA GLN A 209 -96.01 -63.91 -18.00
C GLN A 209 -96.15 -62.71 -17.08
N ASN A 210 -95.93 -63.02 -15.82
CA ASN A 210 -96.14 -62.20 -14.65
C ASN A 210 -94.75 -62.11 -13.97
N ILE A 211 -94.40 -60.91 -13.46
CA ILE A 211 -93.37 -60.59 -12.42
C ILE A 211 -91.85 -60.53 -12.89
N PRO A 212 -90.88 -59.90 -12.16
CA PRO A 212 -90.46 -58.47 -12.28
C PRO A 212 -88.91 -58.17 -12.17
N ILE A 213 -88.52 -56.92 -12.51
CA ILE A 213 -87.44 -56.01 -11.98
C ILE A 213 -85.97 -56.52 -11.81
N GLN A 214 -84.97 -55.76 -12.30
CA GLN A 214 -83.89 -55.10 -11.49
C GLN A 214 -82.86 -54.31 -12.32
N THR A 215 -82.50 -53.14 -11.78
CA THR A 215 -81.49 -52.15 -12.17
C THR A 215 -80.09 -52.50 -11.66
N SER A 216 -79.02 -52.03 -12.31
CA SER A 216 -77.74 -51.77 -11.61
C SER A 216 -76.84 -50.77 -12.34
N ASP A 217 -76.54 -49.67 -11.65
CA ASP A 217 -75.41 -48.77 -11.86
C ASP A 217 -74.07 -49.47 -11.61
N HIS A 218 -72.96 -48.99 -12.20
CA HIS A 218 -71.65 -48.97 -11.53
C HIS A 218 -70.67 -47.95 -12.11
N ALA A 219 -70.09 -47.18 -11.19
CA ALA A 219 -68.96 -46.28 -11.33
C ALA A 219 -67.62 -47.03 -11.16
N THR A 220 -66.49 -46.46 -11.62
CA THR A 220 -65.20 -46.62 -10.91
C THR A 220 -64.17 -45.55 -11.27
N GLN A 221 -63.53 -45.05 -10.20
CA GLN A 221 -62.35 -44.18 -10.11
C GLN A 221 -61.03 -44.98 -10.23
N THR A 222 -59.91 -44.26 -10.02
CA THR A 222 -58.53 -44.67 -9.63
C THR A 222 -57.53 -44.70 -10.80
N ASN A 223 -56.26 -44.30 -10.70
CA ASN A 223 -55.40 -43.82 -9.61
C ASN A 223 -54.13 -43.12 -10.18
N THR A 224 -53.49 -42.35 -9.29
CA THR A 224 -52.08 -41.93 -9.16
C THR A 224 -50.96 -42.65 -9.94
N GLU A 225 -49.90 -41.91 -10.31
CA GLU A 225 -48.53 -42.10 -9.75
C GLU A 225 -47.49 -41.05 -10.16
N ASP A 226 -46.48 -40.92 -9.28
CA ASP A 226 -45.38 -39.97 -9.17
C ASP A 226 -44.31 -40.01 -10.28
N SER A 227 -43.57 -38.91 -10.46
CA SER A 227 -42.11 -39.00 -10.63
C SER A 227 -41.36 -37.73 -10.17
N LYS A 228 -40.49 -37.91 -9.18
CA LYS A 228 -39.39 -37.01 -8.82
C LYS A 228 -38.14 -37.42 -9.59
N LEU A 229 -37.40 -36.46 -10.14
CA LEU A 229 -36.04 -36.66 -10.65
C LEU A 229 -35.06 -35.68 -10.01
N ASN A 230 -33.85 -36.19 -9.85
CA ASN A 230 -32.76 -35.77 -8.98
C ASN A 230 -31.67 -35.03 -9.75
N SER A 231 -30.86 -34.28 -8.99
CA SER A 231 -29.40 -34.09 -9.17
C SER A 231 -28.87 -33.25 -10.34
N SER A 232 -28.11 -32.20 -10.01
CA SER A 232 -26.65 -32.18 -10.26
C SER A 232 -25.92 -31.09 -9.47
N ARG A 233 -24.96 -31.54 -8.65
CA ARG A 233 -23.85 -30.81 -8.06
C ARG A 233 -22.73 -30.72 -9.10
N THR A 234 -22.08 -29.57 -9.23
CA THR A 234 -20.73 -29.45 -9.79
C THR A 234 -19.84 -28.65 -8.85
N ASN A 235 -18.88 -29.37 -8.26
CA ASN A 235 -17.62 -28.81 -7.78
C ASN A 235 -16.69 -28.66 -8.99
N ALA A 236 -16.09 -27.49 -9.16
CA ALA A 236 -14.88 -27.32 -9.94
C ALA A 236 -13.90 -26.51 -9.09
N ASN A 237 -12.78 -27.16 -8.80
CA ASN A 237 -11.55 -26.54 -8.33
C ASN A 237 -11.12 -25.48 -9.33
N ASP A 238 -10.74 -24.30 -8.83
CA ASP A 238 -9.71 -23.51 -9.50
C ASP A 238 -8.63 -23.13 -8.50
N THR A 239 -7.43 -23.52 -8.88
CA THR A 239 -6.19 -23.51 -8.14
C THR A 239 -5.62 -22.09 -8.12
N LEU A 240 -5.88 -21.35 -7.05
CA LEU A 240 -5.09 -20.17 -6.66
C LEU A 240 -4.31 -20.51 -5.39
N HIS A 241 -3.11 -21.04 -5.60
CA HIS A 241 -2.09 -21.10 -4.57
C HIS A 241 -1.71 -19.67 -4.12
N SER A 242 -1.46 -19.57 -2.81
CA SER A 242 -0.49 -18.66 -2.19
C SER A 242 -0.94 -17.22 -1.91
N HIS A 243 -1.59 -17.03 -0.75
CA HIS A 243 -1.33 -15.96 0.25
C HIS A 243 -2.59 -15.69 1.09
N ILE A 244 -3.08 -16.70 1.81
CA ILE A 244 -3.93 -16.46 2.98
C ILE A 244 -3.01 -16.63 4.18
N VAL A 245 -2.41 -15.53 4.60
CA VAL A 245 -1.84 -15.40 5.95
C VAL A 245 -3.02 -15.58 6.89
N GLU A 246 -3.01 -16.63 7.70
CA GLU A 246 -4.06 -16.93 8.68
C GLU A 246 -4.28 -15.69 9.56
N SER A 247 -5.53 -15.36 9.91
CA SER A 247 -5.85 -14.08 10.58
C SER A 247 -5.09 -13.88 11.91
N THR A 248 -4.63 -14.98 12.51
CA THR A 248 -3.81 -15.04 13.72
C THR A 248 -2.39 -14.53 13.51
N GLU A 249 -1.74 -14.88 12.39
CA GLU A 249 -0.40 -14.39 12.05
C GLU A 249 -0.43 -12.90 11.71
N LEU A 250 -1.50 -12.45 11.05
CA LEU A 250 -1.69 -11.05 10.68
C LEU A 250 -1.92 -10.17 11.93
N ASP A 251 -2.69 -10.64 12.91
CA ASP A 251 -2.89 -9.92 14.16
C ASP A 251 -1.65 -9.96 15.08
N TYR A 252 -0.88 -11.04 15.05
CA TYR A 252 0.42 -11.10 15.72
C TYR A 252 1.40 -10.11 15.08
N LEU A 253 1.47 -10.05 13.75
CA LEU A 253 2.31 -9.12 13.01
C LEU A 253 1.95 -7.66 13.33
N LYS A 254 0.66 -7.30 13.37
CA LYS A 254 0.21 -5.95 13.77
C LYS A 254 0.71 -5.56 15.15
N ARG A 255 0.63 -6.46 16.14
CA ARG A 255 1.12 -6.21 17.50
C ARG A 255 2.64 -6.02 17.53
N THR A 256 3.37 -6.86 16.81
CA THR A 256 4.84 -6.79 16.72
C THR A 256 5.30 -5.49 16.03
N ILE A 257 4.64 -5.09 14.93
CA ILE A 257 4.92 -3.83 14.24
C ILE A 257 4.60 -2.64 15.16
N LEU A 258 3.46 -2.67 15.86
CA LEU A 258 3.12 -1.61 16.80
C LEU A 258 4.17 -1.47 17.89
N ALA A 259 4.60 -2.57 18.52
CA ALA A 259 5.65 -2.57 19.54
C ALA A 259 6.99 -2.03 19.00
N TYR A 260 7.36 -2.40 17.78
CA TYR A 260 8.53 -1.87 17.09
C TYR A 260 8.44 -0.35 16.87
N MET A 261 7.29 0.15 16.39
CA MET A 261 7.06 1.57 16.13
C MET A 261 7.00 2.41 17.41
N THR A 262 6.50 1.86 18.51
CA THR A 262 6.45 2.55 19.82
C THR A 262 7.78 2.49 20.58
N GLY A 263 8.80 1.81 20.05
CA GLY A 263 10.13 1.76 20.66
C GLY A 263 10.33 0.66 21.70
N THR A 264 9.37 -0.24 21.88
CA THR A 264 9.44 -1.32 22.88
C THR A 264 10.23 -2.50 22.31
N ASP A 265 11.41 -2.77 22.87
CA ASP A 265 12.27 -3.88 22.48
C ASP A 265 12.49 -4.02 20.95
N ARG A 266 12.84 -2.88 20.31
CA ARG A 266 12.93 -2.76 18.84
C ARG A 266 13.78 -3.83 18.18
N MET A 267 14.89 -4.21 18.81
CA MET A 267 15.82 -5.22 18.29
C MET A 267 15.20 -6.62 18.24
N THR A 268 14.43 -7.00 19.25
CA THR A 268 13.69 -8.28 19.25
C THR A 268 12.54 -8.21 18.27
N MET A 269 11.78 -7.11 18.26
CA MET A 269 10.61 -6.96 17.38
C MET A 269 11.00 -6.97 15.89
N ILE A 270 12.09 -6.32 15.50
CA ILE A 270 12.54 -6.34 14.09
C ILE A 270 12.99 -7.73 13.65
N LYS A 271 13.62 -8.51 14.54
CA LYS A 271 13.97 -9.91 14.27
C LYS A 271 12.73 -10.78 14.08
N VAL A 272 11.71 -10.58 14.91
CA VAL A 272 10.42 -11.28 14.78
C VAL A 272 9.72 -10.89 13.48
N ILE A 273 9.69 -9.60 13.12
CA ILE A 273 9.13 -9.12 11.84
C ILE A 273 9.85 -9.76 10.65
N CYS A 274 11.19 -9.79 10.69
CA CYS A 274 12.01 -10.41 9.65
C CYS A 274 11.71 -11.91 9.49
N ALA A 275 11.46 -12.62 10.59
CA ALA A 275 11.11 -14.03 10.60
C ALA A 275 9.69 -14.28 10.07
N LEU A 276 8.71 -13.50 10.51
CA LEU A 276 7.30 -13.62 10.10
C LEU A 276 7.11 -13.34 8.60
N LEU A 277 7.79 -12.31 8.08
CA LEU A 277 7.70 -11.91 6.67
C LEU A 277 8.67 -12.69 5.76
N ARG A 278 9.44 -13.63 6.33
CA ARG A 278 10.35 -14.52 5.59
C ARG A 278 11.36 -13.77 4.70
N TYR A 279 11.93 -12.69 5.21
CA TYR A 279 13.03 -11.99 4.53
C TYR A 279 14.21 -12.93 4.25
N SER A 280 14.92 -12.71 3.15
CA SER A 280 16.17 -13.42 2.88
C SER A 280 17.23 -13.07 3.93
N ASP A 281 18.18 -13.97 4.21
CA ASP A 281 19.15 -13.75 5.29
C ASP A 281 20.05 -12.52 5.04
N ASP A 282 20.29 -12.16 3.77
CA ASP A 282 20.99 -10.95 3.37
C ASP A 282 20.20 -9.68 3.75
N GLU A 283 18.89 -9.65 3.45
CA GLU A 283 18.01 -8.55 3.85
C GLU A 283 17.85 -8.47 5.36
N LYS A 284 17.73 -9.61 6.04
CA LYS A 284 17.66 -9.67 7.51
C LYS A 284 18.90 -9.03 8.13
N SER A 285 20.10 -9.37 7.63
CA SER A 285 21.35 -8.81 8.16
C SER A 285 21.42 -7.31 7.95
N LEU A 286 21.04 -6.82 6.76
CA LEU A 286 21.01 -5.40 6.44
C LEU A 286 20.06 -4.61 7.35
N ILE A 287 18.84 -5.14 7.56
CA ILE A 287 17.81 -4.52 8.40
C ILE A 287 18.26 -4.49 9.88
N ILE A 288 18.82 -5.60 10.37
CA ILE A 288 19.33 -5.70 11.74
C ILE A 288 20.51 -4.75 11.97
N ASP A 289 21.44 -4.67 11.01
CA ASP A 289 22.59 -3.77 11.13
C ASP A 289 22.18 -2.31 11.06
N HIS A 290 21.20 -1.94 10.24
CA HIS A 290 20.62 -0.61 10.25
C HIS A 290 20.00 -0.27 11.63
N GLU A 291 19.27 -1.20 12.26
CA GLU A 291 18.69 -0.96 13.58
C GLU A 291 19.73 -0.88 14.70
N LYS A 292 20.86 -1.60 14.60
CA LYS A 292 21.99 -1.48 15.56
C LYS A 292 22.65 -0.10 15.52
N HIS A 293 22.78 0.48 14.32
CA HIS A 293 23.42 1.79 14.12
C HIS A 293 22.45 2.96 14.21
N ARG A 294 21.16 2.68 14.37
CA ARG A 294 20.14 3.71 14.54
C ARG A 294 20.44 4.47 15.84
N PRO A 295 20.71 5.78 15.79
CA PRO A 295 20.95 6.55 16.99
C PRO A 295 19.72 6.46 17.89
N ASN A 296 19.92 6.22 19.20
CA ASN A 296 18.90 6.36 20.21
C ASN A 296 18.52 7.86 20.35
N SER A 297 17.90 8.40 19.31
CA SER A 297 17.54 9.82 19.17
C SER A 297 16.55 10.26 20.23
N TRP A 298 15.82 9.32 20.86
CA TRP A 298 14.92 9.61 21.96
C TRP A 298 15.58 9.73 23.35
N LEU A 299 16.74 9.11 23.58
CA LEU A 299 17.43 9.19 24.89
C LEU A 299 18.49 10.30 24.94
N ASN A 300 19.00 10.74 23.78
CA ASN A 300 20.04 11.77 23.70
C ASN A 300 19.55 13.16 23.30
N SER A 301 18.23 13.38 23.14
CA SER A 301 17.68 14.69 22.76
C SER A 301 17.41 15.64 23.95
N SER A 302 17.75 15.24 25.19
CA SER A 302 17.52 16.03 26.40
C SER A 302 18.74 16.12 27.32
N ARG A 303 19.93 16.35 26.76
CA ARG A 303 21.12 16.79 27.52
C ARG A 303 21.88 17.88 26.79
#